data_AF-S4TN68-F1
#
_entry.id   AF-S4TN68-F1
#
_cell.length_a   1.000
_cell.length_b   1.000
_cell.length_c   1.000
_cell.angle_alpha   90.00
_cell.angle_beta   90.00
_cell.angle_gamma   90.00
#
_symmetry.space_group_name_H-M   'P 1'
#
loop_
_entity.id
_entity.type
_entity.pdbx_description
1 polymer ?
#
loop_
_entity_poly.entity_id
_entity_poly.type
_entity_poly.pdbx_seq_one_letter_code
_entity_poly.pdbx_strand_id
1 'polypeptide(L)'
;TLGSTSTICSDKTGTLTQNRMTVAHMWFDNTIIEADTSEDQSGCQYDKTSEGWKTLSRIAALCNRAEFKTGQENVPILKREVNGDASEAALLKCVELAVGDIKGWRARNKK
;
A
#
# COMPACT_ATOMS: atom_id res chain seq x y z
N THR A 1 34.12 4.54 16.67
CA THR A 1 34.16 4.16 15.25
C THR A 1 33.08 4.85 14.42
N LEU A 2 31.80 4.91 14.82
CA LEU A 2 30.83 5.81 14.17
C LEU A 2 31.22 7.30 14.30
N GLY A 3 31.69 7.72 15.48
CA GLY A 3 32.10 9.12 15.73
C GLY A 3 33.34 9.61 14.96
N SER A 4 34.02 8.73 14.22
CA SER A 4 35.19 9.07 13.39
C SER A 4 35.02 8.63 11.92
N THR A 5 33.79 8.32 11.50
CA THR A 5 33.50 7.88 10.12
C THR A 5 33.47 9.08 9.18
N SER A 6 34.21 9.00 8.07
CA SER A 6 34.25 10.04 7.02
C SER A 6 33.46 9.65 5.75
N THR A 7 33.04 8.38 5.62
CA THR A 7 32.27 7.89 4.47
C THR A 7 31.36 6.75 4.88
N ILE A 8 30.11 6.77 4.43
CA ILE A 8 29.14 5.69 4.60
C ILE A 8 28.77 5.16 3.22
N CYS A 9 29.06 3.88 2.98
CA CYS A 9 28.55 3.14 1.84
C CYS A 9 27.40 2.27 2.33
N SER A 10 26.19 2.53 1.85
CA SER A 10 24.98 1.84 2.30
C SER A 10 24.30 1.15 1.12
N ASP A 11 23.77 -0.04 1.36
CA ASP A 11 22.91 -0.70 0.37
C ASP A 11 21.56 0.03 0.28
N LYS A 12 20.89 -0.05 -0.86
CA LYS A 12 19.58 0.59 -1.03
C LYS A 12 18.46 -0.25 -0.43
N THR A 13 18.42 -1.54 -0.74
CA THR A 13 17.20 -2.34 -0.60
C THR A 13 17.18 -3.05 0.74
N GLY A 14 16.24 -2.72 1.61
CA GLY A 14 16.19 -3.26 2.97
C GLY A 14 17.13 -2.54 3.94
N THR A 15 17.84 -1.50 3.49
CA THR A 15 18.59 -0.58 4.36
C THR A 15 18.07 0.85 4.24
N LEU A 16 18.14 1.46 3.04
CA LEU A 16 17.56 2.79 2.81
C LEU A 16 16.05 2.72 2.49
N THR A 17 15.61 1.62 1.86
CA THR A 17 14.21 1.37 1.52
C THR A 17 13.66 0.17 2.27
N GLN A 18 12.34 0.09 2.40
CA GLN A 18 11.64 -0.95 3.15
C GLN A 18 11.64 -2.33 2.48
N ASN A 19 12.30 -2.49 1.31
CA ASN A 19 12.24 -3.70 0.49
C ASN A 19 10.79 -4.19 0.22
N ARG A 20 9.88 -3.24 0.00
CA ARG A 20 8.46 -3.51 -0.19
C ARG A 20 7.88 -2.53 -1.21
N MET A 21 7.29 -3.06 -2.27
CA MET A 21 6.49 -2.25 -3.20
C MET A 21 5.31 -1.62 -2.46
N THR A 22 5.17 -0.31 -2.59
CA THR A 22 4.14 0.49 -1.93
C THR A 22 3.65 1.54 -2.94
N VAL A 23 2.34 1.78 -2.99
CA VAL A 23 1.76 2.82 -3.86
C VAL A 23 2.27 4.18 -3.39
N ALA A 24 2.87 4.95 -4.31
CA ALA A 24 3.46 6.26 -3.98
C ALA A 24 2.62 7.44 -4.48
N HIS A 25 2.05 7.34 -5.68
CA HIS A 25 1.24 8.39 -6.29
C HIS A 25 0.08 7.80 -7.06
N MET A 26 -1.01 8.55 -7.14
CA MET A 26 -2.22 8.23 -7.90
C MET A 26 -2.58 9.42 -8.77
N TRP A 27 -3.18 9.16 -9.92
CA TRP A 27 -3.65 10.22 -10.82
C TRP A 27 -5.12 10.00 -11.13
N PHE A 28 -5.94 10.97 -10.72
CA PHE A 28 -7.37 11.03 -11.00
C PHE A 28 -7.85 12.48 -10.91
N ASP A 29 -9.01 12.78 -11.49
CA ASP A 29 -9.59 14.14 -11.51
C ASP A 29 -8.61 15.21 -12.03
N ASN A 30 -7.71 14.82 -12.95
CA ASN A 30 -6.62 15.64 -13.51
C ASN A 30 -5.63 16.20 -12.46
N THR A 31 -5.46 15.48 -11.35
CA THR A 31 -4.55 15.84 -10.26
C THR A 31 -3.66 14.67 -9.88
N ILE A 32 -2.44 14.96 -9.42
CA ILE A 32 -1.54 13.97 -8.82
C ILE A 32 -1.77 14.00 -7.31
N ILE A 33 -2.08 12.84 -6.74
CA ILE A 33 -2.29 12.63 -5.31
C ILE A 33 -1.16 11.78 -4.77
N GLU A 34 -0.46 12.29 -3.76
CA GLU A 34 0.60 11.55 -3.05
C GLU A 34 -0.02 10.61 -2.01
N ALA A 35 0.44 9.36 -1.99
CA ALA A 35 0.04 8.36 -1.02
C ALA A 35 1.10 8.25 0.10
N ASP A 36 0.65 7.91 1.30
CA ASP A 36 1.55 7.71 2.43
C ASP A 36 2.37 6.41 2.28
N THR A 37 3.68 6.57 2.11
CA THR A 37 4.66 5.48 1.98
C THR A 37 5.39 5.14 3.28
N SER A 38 5.09 5.84 4.38
CA SER A 38 5.67 5.58 5.70
C SER A 38 5.17 4.25 6.27
N GLU A 39 6.00 3.61 7.11
CA GLU A 39 5.61 2.35 7.75
C GLU A 39 4.54 2.52 8.83
N ASP A 40 4.53 3.68 9.48
CA ASP A 40 3.67 4.02 10.61
C ASP A 40 2.41 4.80 10.20
N GLN A 41 2.26 5.07 8.89
CA GLN A 41 1.14 5.82 8.33
C GLN A 41 1.02 7.24 8.90
N SER A 42 2.17 7.90 9.06
CA SER A 42 2.31 9.26 9.61
C SER A 42 2.25 10.39 8.55
N GLY A 43 2.14 10.03 7.28
CA GLY A 43 2.19 10.95 6.14
C GLY A 43 0.85 11.59 5.76
N CYS A 44 0.84 12.20 4.57
CA CYS A 44 -0.27 13.01 4.08
C CYS A 44 -1.55 12.20 3.85
N GLN A 45 -2.68 12.72 4.34
CA GLN A 45 -4.01 12.23 4.00
C GLN A 45 -4.50 12.90 2.72
N TYR A 46 -5.25 12.17 1.91
CA TYR A 46 -5.88 12.69 0.69
C TYR A 46 -7.40 12.46 0.74
N ASP A 47 -8.13 13.22 -0.09
CA ASP A 47 -9.58 13.11 -0.16
C ASP A 47 -10.01 11.78 -0.76
N LYS A 48 -10.74 10.99 0.03
CA LYS A 48 -11.32 9.69 -0.35
C LYS A 48 -12.80 9.81 -0.75
N THR A 49 -13.34 11.01 -0.83
CA THR A 49 -14.76 11.23 -1.14
C THR A 49 -15.03 11.44 -2.63
N SER A 50 -14.01 11.81 -3.41
CA SER A 50 -14.12 12.03 -4.86
C SER A 50 -14.61 10.79 -5.61
N GLU A 51 -15.38 11.00 -6.68
CA GLU A 51 -15.85 9.92 -7.54
C GLU A 51 -14.70 9.24 -8.30
N GLY A 52 -13.67 10.01 -8.68
CA GLY A 52 -12.45 9.51 -9.28
C GLY A 52 -11.77 8.48 -8.37
N TRP A 53 -11.60 8.82 -7.09
CA TRP A 53 -11.05 7.89 -6.09
C TRP A 53 -11.93 6.64 -5.90
N LYS A 54 -13.24 6.80 -5.75
CA LYS A 54 -14.17 5.67 -5.56
C LYS A 54 -14.11 4.68 -6.73
N THR A 55 -13.99 5.18 -7.96
CA THR A 55 -13.88 4.35 -9.16
C THR A 55 -12.50 3.67 -9.23
N LEU A 56 -11.43 4.42 -8.99
CA LEU A 56 -10.06 3.90 -9.02
C LEU A 56 -9.83 2.81 -7.96
N SER A 57 -10.21 3.08 -6.71
CA SER A 57 -10.10 2.12 -5.60
C SER A 57 -10.96 0.88 -5.85
N ARG A 58 -12.14 1.03 -6.47
CA ARG A 58 -12.98 -0.09 -6.90
C ARG A 58 -12.25 -0.99 -7.91
N ILE A 59 -11.64 -0.40 -8.93
CA ILE A 59 -10.88 -1.15 -9.94
C ILE A 59 -9.68 -1.86 -9.29
N ALA A 60 -8.90 -1.15 -8.48
CA ALA A 60 -7.72 -1.70 -7.80
C ALA A 60 -8.08 -2.87 -6.87
N ALA A 61 -9.24 -2.84 -6.21
CA ALA A 61 -9.68 -3.94 -5.38
C ALA A 61 -10.27 -5.12 -6.17
N LEU A 62 -11.09 -4.91 -7.22
CA LEU A 62 -11.69 -6.04 -7.96
C LEU A 62 -10.75 -6.66 -8.99
N CYS A 63 -9.94 -5.85 -9.68
CA CYS A 63 -9.02 -6.28 -10.72
C CYS A 63 -7.66 -6.71 -10.14
N ASN A 64 -7.69 -7.44 -9.03
CA ASN A 64 -6.49 -7.85 -8.31
C ASN A 64 -6.73 -9.22 -7.67
N ARG A 65 -5.76 -10.13 -7.80
CA ARG A 65 -5.85 -11.52 -7.31
C ARG A 65 -5.11 -11.75 -6.00
N ALA A 66 -4.38 -10.76 -5.49
CA ALA A 66 -3.64 -10.88 -4.26
C ALA A 66 -4.57 -11.01 -3.04
N GLU A 67 -4.15 -11.80 -2.06
CA GLU A 67 -4.89 -12.07 -0.82
C GLU A 67 -3.96 -12.03 0.40
N PHE A 68 -4.43 -11.46 1.51
CA PHE A 68 -3.71 -11.55 2.79
C PHE A 68 -3.69 -13.01 3.28
N LYS A 69 -2.54 -13.47 3.79
CA LYS A 69 -2.49 -14.77 4.49
C LYS A 69 -3.30 -14.70 5.79
N THR A 70 -3.92 -15.81 6.16
CA THR A 70 -4.75 -15.95 7.37
C THR A 70 -3.96 -15.77 8.67
N GLY A 71 -4.63 -15.36 9.75
CA GLY A 71 -4.03 -15.29 11.09
C GLY A 71 -3.23 -14.01 11.39
N GLN A 72 -3.38 -12.97 10.57
CA GLN A 72 -2.62 -11.71 10.69
C GLN A 72 -3.49 -10.50 11.06
N GLU A 73 -4.63 -10.73 11.72
CA GLU A 73 -5.60 -9.66 12.05
C GLU A 73 -4.98 -8.58 12.94
N ASN A 74 -4.10 -8.98 13.86
CA ASN A 74 -3.38 -8.09 14.79
C ASN A 74 -2.10 -7.45 14.20
N VAL A 75 -1.73 -7.81 12.96
CA VAL A 75 -0.54 -7.26 12.30
C VAL A 75 -0.94 -6.01 11.51
N PRO A 76 -0.17 -4.90 11.58
CA PRO A 76 -0.42 -3.72 10.75
C PRO A 76 -0.50 -4.08 9.26
N ILE A 77 -1.47 -3.50 8.54
CA ILE A 77 -1.79 -3.87 7.14
C ILE A 77 -0.55 -3.91 6.23
N LEU A 78 0.32 -2.90 6.36
CA LEU A 78 1.56 -2.81 5.59
C LEU A 78 2.53 -3.98 5.84
N LYS A 79 2.53 -4.55 7.05
CA LYS A 79 3.39 -5.67 7.45
C LYS A 79 2.75 -7.04 7.25
N ARG A 80 1.45 -7.11 6.91
CA ARG A 80 0.78 -8.38 6.60
C ARG A 80 1.41 -9.03 5.36
N GLU A 81 1.62 -10.33 5.45
CA GLU A 81 2.00 -11.19 4.33
C GLU A 81 0.84 -11.36 3.35
N VAL A 82 1.17 -11.34 2.07
CA VAL A 82 0.22 -11.40 0.95
C VAL A 82 0.67 -12.49 -0.01
N ASN A 83 -0.27 -13.30 -0.47
CA ASN A 83 -0.10 -14.20 -1.62
C ASN A 83 -0.46 -13.42 -2.88
N GLY A 84 0.52 -13.17 -3.76
CA GLY A 84 0.37 -12.37 -4.98
C GLY A 84 1.71 -11.78 -5.39
N ASP A 85 1.79 -11.16 -6.57
CA ASP A 85 3.00 -10.42 -6.94
C ASP A 85 3.12 -9.10 -6.17
N ALA A 86 4.31 -8.49 -6.22
CA ALA A 86 4.63 -7.31 -5.41
C ALA A 86 3.73 -6.10 -5.75
N SER A 87 3.30 -5.96 -7.01
CA SER A 87 2.46 -4.84 -7.45
C SER A 87 1.02 -5.05 -7.00
N GLU A 88 0.46 -6.26 -7.20
CA GLU A 88 -0.87 -6.59 -6.70
C GLU A 88 -0.94 -6.49 -5.17
N ALA A 89 0.11 -6.92 -4.45
CA ALA A 89 0.19 -6.79 -3.00
C ALA A 89 0.21 -5.32 -2.55
N ALA A 90 0.92 -4.45 -3.27
CA ALA A 90 0.95 -3.02 -2.98
C ALA A 90 -0.44 -2.37 -3.12
N LEU A 91 -1.15 -2.69 -4.22
CA LEU A 91 -2.51 -2.21 -4.46
C LEU A 91 -3.49 -2.72 -3.42
N LEU A 92 -3.40 -4.00 -3.05
CA LEU A 92 -4.24 -4.61 -2.01
C LEU A 92 -4.06 -3.88 -0.68
N LYS A 93 -2.82 -3.64 -0.25
CA LYS A 93 -2.50 -2.92 0.99
C LYS A 93 -3.00 -1.47 0.96
N CYS A 94 -2.81 -0.78 -0.17
CA CYS A 94 -3.26 0.60 -0.35
C CYS A 94 -4.78 0.73 -0.20
N VAL A 95 -5.56 -0.14 -0.87
CA VAL A 95 -7.02 -0.08 -0.77
C VAL A 95 -7.51 -0.54 0.61
N GLU A 96 -6.83 -1.50 1.26
CA GLU A 96 -7.24 -2.00 2.58
C GLU A 96 -7.05 -0.92 3.65
N LEU A 97 -5.96 -0.14 3.56
CA LEU A 97 -5.73 1.04 4.40
C LEU A 97 -6.77 2.14 4.19
N ALA A 98 -7.23 2.31 2.95
CA ALA A 98 -8.09 3.43 2.61
C ALA A 98 -9.60 3.16 2.80
N VAL A 99 -10.06 1.95 2.48
CA VAL A 99 -11.48 1.57 2.43
C VAL A 99 -11.84 0.55 3.52
N GLY A 100 -10.89 -0.33 3.88
CA GLY A 100 -11.13 -1.45 4.80
C GLY A 100 -11.98 -2.58 4.20
N ASP A 101 -11.92 -3.75 4.84
CA ASP A 101 -12.71 -4.96 4.52
C ASP A 101 -12.78 -5.28 3.00
N ILE A 102 -11.63 -5.33 2.32
CA ILE A 102 -11.59 -5.70 0.90
C ILE A 102 -12.18 -7.09 0.69
N LYS A 103 -11.96 -8.01 1.63
CA LYS A 103 -12.44 -9.39 1.53
C LYS A 103 -13.97 -9.45 1.47
N GLY A 104 -14.66 -8.76 2.38
CA GLY A 104 -16.13 -8.66 2.36
C GLY A 104 -16.64 -7.88 1.16
N TRP A 105 -15.91 -6.85 0.72
CA TRP A 105 -16.28 -6.08 -0.46
C TRP A 105 -16.16 -6.88 -1.77
N ARG A 106 -15.10 -7.68 -1.95
CA ARG A 106 -14.96 -8.64 -3.07
C ARG A 106 -16.02 -9.73 -3.02
N ALA A 107 -16.37 -10.24 -1.84
CA ALA A 107 -17.41 -11.28 -1.70
C ALA A 107 -18.79 -10.80 -2.17
N ARG A 108 -19.10 -9.51 -1.99
CA ARG A 108 -20.34 -8.87 -2.49
C ARG A 108 -20.31 -8.56 -3.98
N ASN A 109 -19.14 -8.53 -4.61
CA ASN A 109 -18.94 -8.21 -6.02
C ASN A 109 -18.26 -9.40 -6.73
N LYS A 110 -18.95 -10.54 -6.80
CA LYS A 110 -18.44 -11.71 -7.53
C LYS A 110 -18.22 -11.35 -9.00
N LYS A 111 -17.07 -11.78 -9.52
CA LYS A 111 -16.72 -11.69 -10.95
C LYS A 111 -17.63 -12.56 -11.79
#